data_AF-W9WFZ0-F1
#
_entry.id   AF-W9WFZ0-F1
#
_cell.length_a   1.000
_cell.length_b   1.000
_cell.length_c   1.000
_cell.angle_alpha   90.00
_cell.angle_beta   90.00
_cell.angle_gamma   90.00
#
_symmetry.space_group_name_H-M   'P 1'
#
loop_
_entity.id
_entity.type
_entity.pdbx_description
1 polymer ?
#
loop_
_entity_poly.entity_id
_entity_poly.type
_entity_poly.pdbx_seq_one_letter_code
_entity_poly.pdbx_strand_id
1 'polypeptide(L)'
;MDTPEPSLRVLFHQAKKQQEGLDSLDPRSADFKHALQSIIDNLEQCRNLIRDLSLFSTNEEVEDISTQDLQYLTVDCLLAEVKIKGYGEHRQVSLQDAAELFEHFLTRLDQYGLLGTSDRKLYERYLEQRSSFRIVSSNSPEEKRRIKISRFQEEKSLKQKLQYLRDESQKANVDDETIRSLYLAEIAFLVNKAFSSLDMITQELEILSQMRHAEPVKPGPPPPDQRFPARPESYSERLDGPAAMAGLAKRGGPLLSPSGKPLQPFTLTDKRTQLRQGVFRAGHNLPTMSIDEYLEEERRRGGIIDGGGNANAPQPEPDEDNMEQVDAATMKAREWDEFVEANPKGAGNTLNRG
;
A
#
# COMPACT_ATOMS: atom_id res chain seq x y z
N MET A 1 13.25 10.07 46.25
CA MET A 1 12.58 8.76 46.31
C MET A 1 12.97 8.08 45.03
N ASP A 2 13.91 7.14 45.08
CA ASP A 2 14.30 6.37 43.91
C ASP A 2 13.19 5.37 43.62
N THR A 3 12.43 5.60 42.56
CA THR A 3 11.52 4.58 42.04
C THR A 3 12.39 3.41 41.58
N PRO A 4 12.16 2.17 42.07
CA PRO A 4 12.96 1.03 41.66
C PRO A 4 12.89 0.89 40.13
N GLU A 5 14.03 0.69 39.49
CA GLU A 5 14.09 0.50 38.04
C GLU A 5 13.17 -0.68 37.64
N PRO A 6 12.32 -0.48 36.63
CA PRO A 6 11.36 -1.51 36.22
C PRO A 6 12.09 -2.71 35.62
N SER A 7 11.65 -3.92 35.97
CA SER A 7 12.27 -5.15 35.46
C SER A 7 11.99 -5.38 33.98
N LEU A 8 12.91 -6.08 33.29
CA LEU A 8 12.80 -6.44 31.87
C LEU A 8 11.44 -7.06 31.53
N ARG A 9 10.97 -8.01 32.36
CA ARG A 9 9.68 -8.67 32.18
C ARG A 9 8.50 -7.69 32.24
N VAL A 10 8.55 -6.72 33.15
CA VAL A 10 7.46 -5.74 33.34
C VAL A 10 7.42 -4.78 32.15
N LEU A 11 8.57 -4.23 31.76
CA LEU A 11 8.68 -3.35 30.60
C LEU A 11 8.20 -4.03 29.31
N PHE A 12 8.63 -5.27 29.09
CA PHE A 12 8.26 -6.02 27.89
C PHE A 12 6.76 -6.33 27.83
N HIS A 13 6.16 -6.78 28.93
CA HIS A 13 4.71 -7.01 28.98
C HIS A 13 3.91 -5.71 28.81
N GLN A 14 4.38 -4.61 29.39
CA GLN A 14 3.75 -3.31 29.23
C GLN A 14 3.79 -2.86 27.77
N ALA A 15 4.94 -2.97 27.11
CA ALA A 15 5.10 -2.64 25.70
C ALA A 15 4.18 -3.49 24.80
N LYS A 16 4.16 -4.83 24.98
CA LYS A 16 3.27 -5.72 24.22
C LYS A 16 1.79 -5.36 24.41
N LYS A 17 1.36 -5.11 25.66
CA LYS A 17 -0.03 -4.73 25.96
C LYS A 17 -0.41 -3.39 25.31
N GLN A 18 0.48 -2.40 25.37
CA GLN A 18 0.24 -1.10 24.72
C GLN A 18 0.18 -1.24 23.19
N GLN A 19 1.00 -2.13 22.60
CA GLN A 19 1.03 -2.39 21.16
C GLN A 19 -0.28 -2.99 20.65
N GLU A 20 -0.94 -3.88 21.41
CA GLU A 20 -2.26 -4.42 21.07
C GLU A 20 -3.35 -3.34 20.97
N GLY A 21 -3.26 -2.29 21.80
CA GLY A 21 -4.19 -1.15 21.77
C GLY A 21 -3.83 -0.08 20.74
N LEU A 22 -2.57 -0.03 20.27
CA LEU A 22 -2.06 1.04 19.41
C LEU A 22 -2.80 1.11 18.07
N ASP A 23 -3.14 -0.05 17.48
CA ASP A 23 -3.81 -0.14 16.17
C ASP A 23 -5.28 0.34 16.21
N SER A 24 -5.86 0.51 17.40
CA SER A 24 -7.21 1.05 17.58
C SER A 24 -7.27 2.58 17.63
N LEU A 25 -6.12 3.23 17.85
CA LEU A 25 -6.03 4.68 17.97
C LEU A 25 -5.87 5.35 16.60
N ASP A 26 -6.35 6.59 16.47
CA ASP A 26 -6.11 7.39 15.25
C ASP A 26 -4.63 7.76 15.15
N PRO A 27 -3.91 7.38 14.07
CA PRO A 27 -2.49 7.69 13.88
C PRO A 27 -2.13 9.18 13.94
N ARG A 28 -3.11 10.08 13.75
CA ARG A 28 -2.91 11.53 13.82
C ARG A 28 -3.13 12.13 15.21
N SER A 29 -3.71 11.36 16.13
CA SER A 29 -4.02 11.81 17.49
C SER A 29 -2.76 12.03 18.33
N ALA A 30 -2.85 12.93 19.31
CA ALA A 30 -1.79 13.08 20.31
C ALA A 30 -1.62 11.81 21.15
N ASP A 31 -2.73 11.14 21.47
CA ASP A 31 -2.75 9.88 22.23
C ASP A 31 -1.97 8.78 21.53
N PHE A 32 -2.11 8.64 20.21
CA PHE A 32 -1.31 7.70 19.42
C PHE A 32 0.18 8.03 19.52
N LYS A 33 0.58 9.30 19.39
CA LYS A 33 1.98 9.71 19.48
C LYS A 33 2.57 9.44 20.86
N HIS A 34 1.83 9.75 21.93
CA HIS A 34 2.25 9.46 23.30
C HIS A 34 2.35 7.96 23.57
N ALA A 35 1.37 7.17 23.13
CA ALA A 35 1.41 5.72 23.24
C ALA A 35 2.59 5.12 22.45
N LEU A 36 2.80 5.58 21.21
CA LEU A 36 3.91 5.16 20.36
C LEU A 36 5.26 5.44 21.03
N GLN A 37 5.47 6.66 21.53
CA GLN A 37 6.70 7.03 22.21
C GLN A 37 6.91 6.21 23.48
N SER A 38 5.86 6.01 24.29
CA SER A 38 5.93 5.17 25.49
C SER A 38 6.32 3.72 25.17
N ILE A 39 5.84 3.16 24.05
CA ILE A 39 6.22 1.81 23.61
C ILE A 39 7.69 1.78 23.19
N ILE A 40 8.13 2.78 22.42
CA ILE A 40 9.53 2.92 22.00
C ILE A 40 10.45 2.98 23.22
N ASP A 41 10.16 3.85 24.19
CA ASP A 41 10.98 4.03 25.38
C ASP A 41 11.08 2.73 26.19
N ASN A 42 9.96 2.00 26.34
CA ASN A 42 9.93 0.71 27.04
C ASN A 42 10.78 -0.35 26.32
N LEU A 43 10.68 -0.44 25.00
CA LEU A 43 11.44 -1.42 24.20
C LEU A 43 12.93 -1.07 24.12
N GLU A 44 13.29 0.21 24.06
CA GLU A 44 14.68 0.66 24.14
C GLU A 44 15.30 0.34 25.51
N GLN A 45 14.55 0.52 26.59
CA GLN A 45 14.97 0.07 27.92
C GLN A 45 15.12 -1.45 28.00
N CYS A 46 14.18 -2.23 27.44
CA CYS A 46 14.32 -3.68 27.33
C CYS A 46 15.61 -4.08 26.62
N ARG A 47 15.92 -3.42 25.50
CA ARG A 47 17.13 -3.68 24.71
C ARG A 47 18.42 -3.43 25.52
N ASN A 48 18.45 -2.34 26.29
CA ASN A 48 19.57 -2.04 27.20
C ASN A 48 19.70 -3.12 28.28
N LEU A 49 18.60 -3.49 28.94
CA LEU A 49 18.61 -4.54 29.96
C LEU A 49 19.04 -5.90 29.41
N ILE A 50 18.63 -6.27 28.20
CA ILE A 50 19.05 -7.52 27.54
C ILE A 50 20.56 -7.55 27.33
N ARG A 51 21.15 -6.42 26.93
CA ARG A 51 22.60 -6.28 26.78
C ARG A 51 23.30 -6.36 28.13
N ASP A 52 22.81 -5.64 29.12
CA ASP A 52 23.45 -5.53 30.43
C ASP A 52 23.37 -6.85 31.22
N LEU A 53 22.27 -7.60 31.04
CA LEU A 53 22.10 -8.97 31.56
C LEU A 53 22.84 -10.03 30.74
N SER A 54 23.34 -9.67 29.54
CA SER A 54 24.00 -10.58 28.61
C SER A 54 23.20 -11.86 28.33
N LEU A 55 21.88 -11.72 28.14
CA LEU A 55 20.94 -12.86 27.97
C LEU A 55 21.21 -13.73 26.74
N PHE A 56 21.97 -13.21 25.78
CA PHE A 56 22.21 -13.87 24.51
C PHE A 56 23.69 -13.74 24.15
N SER A 57 24.31 -14.88 23.82
CA SER A 57 25.69 -14.98 23.37
C SER A 57 25.76 -15.44 21.90
N THR A 58 26.84 -15.11 21.21
CA THR A 58 27.05 -15.51 19.80
C THR A 58 27.35 -17.00 19.61
N ASN A 59 27.65 -17.73 20.69
CA ASN A 59 28.10 -19.13 20.66
C ASN A 59 27.07 -20.10 21.24
N GLU A 60 25.83 -19.67 21.41
CA GLU A 60 24.74 -20.47 21.98
C GLU A 60 23.80 -20.97 20.87
N GLU A 61 23.20 -22.13 21.09
CA GLU A 61 22.11 -22.63 20.26
C GLU A 61 20.75 -22.25 20.88
N VAL A 62 19.67 -22.36 20.09
CA VAL A 62 18.31 -22.08 20.59
C VAL A 62 17.94 -22.95 21.80
N GLU A 63 18.50 -24.15 21.91
CA GLU A 63 18.26 -25.08 23.02
C GLU A 63 18.88 -24.64 24.34
N ASP A 64 19.88 -23.75 24.29
CA ASP A 64 20.51 -23.19 25.49
C ASP A 64 19.69 -22.04 26.11
N ILE A 65 18.72 -21.50 25.35
CA ILE A 65 17.86 -20.40 25.83
C ILE A 65 16.67 -20.96 26.61
N SER A 66 16.46 -20.41 27.81
CA SER A 66 15.28 -20.70 28.62
C SER A 66 13.99 -20.30 27.89
N THR A 67 12.92 -21.08 28.06
CA THR A 67 11.62 -20.81 27.42
C THR A 67 11.12 -19.39 27.69
N GLN A 68 11.36 -18.85 28.88
CA GLN A 68 10.93 -17.50 29.25
C GLN A 68 11.75 -16.39 28.59
N ASP A 69 13.00 -16.66 28.22
CA ASP A 69 13.89 -15.65 27.64
C ASP A 69 13.78 -15.59 26.11
N LEU A 70 13.28 -16.64 25.45
CA LEU A 70 13.05 -16.68 24.00
C LEU A 70 12.26 -15.48 23.48
N GLN A 71 11.25 -15.03 24.23
CA GLN A 71 10.43 -13.88 23.83
C GLN A 71 11.25 -12.60 23.65
N TYR A 72 12.38 -12.44 24.35
CA TYR A 72 13.21 -11.25 24.28
C TYR A 72 14.05 -11.18 22.99
N LEU A 73 14.19 -12.29 22.24
CA LEU A 73 14.75 -12.25 20.88
C LEU A 73 13.95 -11.34 19.95
N THR A 74 12.67 -11.11 20.24
CA THR A 74 11.76 -10.33 19.40
C THR A 74 11.87 -8.81 19.59
N VAL A 75 12.58 -8.34 20.63
CA VAL A 75 12.57 -6.93 21.07
C VAL A 75 13.01 -5.97 19.96
N ASP A 76 14.10 -6.28 19.26
CA ASP A 76 14.60 -5.43 18.16
C ASP A 76 13.57 -5.34 17.01
N CYS A 77 12.92 -6.46 16.66
CA CYS A 77 11.88 -6.51 15.63
C CYS A 77 10.63 -5.72 16.03
N LEU A 78 10.16 -5.88 17.28
CA LEU A 78 9.01 -5.13 17.79
C LEU A 78 9.31 -3.62 17.83
N LEU A 79 10.53 -3.23 18.22
CA LEU A 79 10.95 -1.83 18.22
C LEU A 79 10.96 -1.26 16.79
N ALA A 80 11.50 -1.99 15.83
CA ALA A 80 11.50 -1.60 14.42
C ALA A 80 10.08 -1.38 13.88
N GLU A 81 9.17 -2.33 14.15
CA GLU A 81 7.76 -2.25 13.76
C GLU A 81 7.05 -1.01 14.31
N VAL A 82 7.33 -0.66 15.56
CA VAL A 82 6.77 0.55 16.18
C VAL A 82 7.39 1.81 15.56
N LYS A 83 8.70 1.84 15.32
CA LYS A 83 9.37 2.98 14.68
C LYS A 83 8.83 3.26 13.26
N ILE A 84 8.48 2.24 12.50
CA ILE A 84 7.90 2.38 11.14
C ILE A 84 6.49 2.97 11.18
N LYS A 85 5.76 2.86 12.30
CA LYS A 85 4.44 3.49 12.46
C LYS A 85 4.54 5.00 12.76
N GLY A 86 5.72 5.52 13.09
CA GLY A 86 5.92 6.94 13.38
C GLY A 86 5.94 7.83 12.14
N TYR A 87 5.23 8.96 12.20
CA TYR A 87 5.25 10.00 11.15
C TYR A 87 6.00 11.23 11.66
N GLY A 88 6.90 11.78 10.85
CA GLY A 88 7.65 12.98 11.22
C GLY A 88 8.56 13.49 10.11
N GLU A 89 9.16 14.67 10.34
CA GLU A 89 10.07 15.34 9.40
C GLU A 89 11.34 14.52 9.13
N HIS A 90 11.73 13.66 10.07
CA HIS A 90 12.92 12.80 9.98
C HIS A 90 12.61 11.36 9.55
N ARG A 91 11.57 11.15 8.73
CA ARG A 91 11.13 9.82 8.27
C ARG A 91 12.27 8.98 7.70
N GLN A 92 13.15 9.56 6.88
CA GLN A 92 14.28 8.84 6.29
C GLN A 92 15.19 8.21 7.37
N VAL A 93 15.51 8.95 8.42
CA VAL A 93 16.37 8.47 9.53
C VAL A 93 15.64 7.38 10.32
N SER A 94 14.36 7.60 10.65
CA SER A 94 13.56 6.59 11.36
C SER A 94 13.45 5.27 10.60
N LEU A 95 13.37 5.31 9.27
CA LEU A 95 13.37 4.12 8.42
C LEU A 95 14.72 3.40 8.39
N GLN A 96 15.83 4.15 8.37
CA GLN A 96 17.18 3.60 8.45
C GLN A 96 17.40 2.92 9.81
N ASP A 97 17.03 3.58 10.91
CA ASP A 97 17.09 3.01 12.26
C ASP A 97 16.26 1.72 12.37
N ALA A 98 15.05 1.70 11.78
CA ALA A 98 14.20 0.52 11.76
C ALA A 98 14.81 -0.64 10.93
N ALA A 99 15.44 -0.34 9.80
CA ALA A 99 16.14 -1.33 9.00
C ALA A 99 17.33 -1.96 9.76
N GLU A 100 18.11 -1.15 10.48
CA GLU A 100 19.19 -1.63 11.34
C GLU A 100 18.68 -2.54 12.46
N LEU A 101 17.54 -2.21 13.08
CA LEU A 101 16.92 -3.05 14.10
C LEU A 101 16.43 -4.40 13.54
N PHE A 102 15.83 -4.43 12.35
CA PHE A 102 15.50 -5.69 11.69
C PHE A 102 16.76 -6.51 11.33
N GLU A 103 17.83 -5.87 10.89
CA GLU A 103 19.10 -6.54 10.62
C GLU A 103 19.68 -7.16 11.89
N HIS A 104 19.68 -6.46 13.03
CA HIS A 104 20.11 -7.03 14.31
C HIS A 104 19.27 -8.23 14.73
N PHE A 105 17.95 -8.16 14.57
CA PHE A 105 17.04 -9.27 14.82
C PHE A 105 17.38 -10.48 13.95
N LEU A 106 17.47 -10.31 12.63
CA LEU A 106 17.77 -11.40 11.69
C LEU A 106 19.17 -11.98 11.90
N THR A 107 20.17 -11.13 12.16
CA THR A 107 21.54 -11.57 12.50
C THR A 107 21.52 -12.50 13.70
N ARG A 108 20.81 -12.11 14.76
CA ARG A 108 20.70 -12.90 15.99
C ARG A 108 20.01 -14.22 15.70
N LEU A 109 18.90 -14.22 14.97
CA LEU A 109 18.21 -15.46 14.62
C LEU A 109 19.06 -16.39 13.75
N ASP A 110 19.89 -15.87 12.86
CA ASP A 110 20.81 -16.69 12.06
C ASP A 110 21.89 -17.36 12.93
N GLN A 111 22.42 -16.63 13.93
CA GLN A 111 23.41 -17.16 14.89
C GLN A 111 22.83 -18.31 15.73
N TYR A 112 21.58 -18.18 16.17
CA TYR A 112 20.88 -19.21 16.96
C TYR A 112 20.26 -20.33 16.10
N GLY A 113 20.45 -20.33 14.77
CA GLY A 113 19.91 -21.35 13.87
C GLY A 113 18.38 -21.32 13.73
N LEU A 114 17.75 -20.18 14.04
CA LEU A 114 16.29 -19.98 14.01
C LEU A 114 15.76 -19.59 12.62
N LEU A 115 16.63 -19.25 11.68
CA LEU A 115 16.24 -19.00 10.29
C LEU A 115 16.14 -20.30 9.51
N GLY A 116 14.95 -20.55 8.94
CA GLY A 116 14.77 -21.64 7.98
C GLY A 116 15.63 -21.47 6.72
N THR A 117 15.80 -22.54 5.94
CA THR A 117 16.68 -22.53 4.76
C THR A 117 16.30 -21.49 3.69
N SER A 118 15.00 -21.24 3.51
CA SER A 118 14.48 -20.21 2.60
C SER A 118 14.75 -18.80 3.12
N ASP A 119 14.57 -18.57 4.42
CA ASP A 119 14.76 -17.29 5.07
C ASP A 119 16.24 -16.92 5.20
N ARG A 120 17.12 -17.89 5.46
CA ARG A 120 18.57 -17.68 5.44
C ARG A 120 19.07 -17.22 4.07
N LYS A 121 18.59 -17.83 2.98
CA LYS A 121 18.91 -17.38 1.61
C LYS A 121 18.40 -15.96 1.33
N LEU A 122 17.23 -15.59 1.85
CA LEU A 122 16.75 -14.21 1.75
C LEU A 122 17.61 -13.24 2.57
N TYR A 123 18.05 -13.67 3.74
CA TYR A 123 18.92 -12.88 4.60
C TYR A 123 20.29 -12.64 3.97
N GLU A 124 20.91 -13.68 3.39
CA GLU A 124 22.15 -13.56 2.60
C GLU A 124 21.98 -12.54 1.46
N ARG A 125 20.88 -12.63 0.69
CA ARG A 125 20.56 -11.65 -0.36
C ARG A 125 20.40 -10.23 0.19
N TYR A 126 19.74 -10.08 1.34
CA TYR A 126 19.59 -8.78 2.00
C TYR A 126 20.95 -8.18 2.36
N LEU A 127 21.87 -8.98 2.92
CA LEU A 127 23.22 -8.53 3.27
C LEU A 127 24.04 -8.10 2.05
N GLU A 128 23.89 -8.80 0.91
CA GLU A 128 24.53 -8.43 -0.35
C GLU A 128 23.98 -7.11 -0.93
N GLN A 129 22.68 -6.85 -0.76
CA GLN A 129 21.98 -5.75 -1.42
C GLN A 129 21.02 -5.00 -0.49
N ARG A 130 21.54 -4.38 0.58
CA ARG A 130 20.71 -3.66 1.57
C ARG A 130 19.86 -2.54 0.96
N SER A 131 20.43 -1.74 0.06
CA SER A 131 19.75 -0.57 -0.53
C SER A 131 18.76 -0.89 -1.64
N SER A 132 18.79 -2.12 -2.18
CA SER A 132 17.94 -2.55 -3.29
C SER A 132 17.25 -3.89 -2.99
N PHE A 133 17.09 -4.21 -1.71
CA PHE A 133 16.47 -5.45 -1.28
C PHE A 133 15.03 -5.56 -1.79
N ARG A 134 14.72 -6.73 -2.36
CA ARG A 134 13.39 -7.13 -2.76
C ARG A 134 13.19 -8.59 -2.37
N ILE A 135 12.03 -8.92 -1.80
CA ILE A 135 11.68 -10.32 -1.52
C ILE A 135 11.67 -11.11 -2.84
N VAL A 136 11.13 -10.49 -3.88
CA VAL A 136 11.00 -11.05 -5.21
C VAL A 136 12.08 -10.45 -6.11
N SER A 137 13.15 -11.22 -6.34
CA SER A 137 14.26 -10.82 -7.22
C SER A 137 14.02 -11.18 -8.70
N SER A 138 13.04 -12.05 -9.00
CA SER A 138 12.76 -12.50 -10.36
C SER A 138 12.03 -11.44 -11.17
N ASN A 139 12.38 -11.29 -12.45
CA ASN A 139 11.65 -10.44 -13.39
C ASN A 139 10.43 -11.14 -14.02
N SER A 140 10.30 -12.46 -13.89
CA SER A 140 9.18 -13.23 -14.45
C SER A 140 7.89 -13.04 -13.64
N PRO A 141 6.79 -12.53 -14.22
CA PRO A 141 5.53 -12.30 -13.52
C PRO A 141 4.97 -13.56 -12.82
N GLU A 142 5.14 -14.73 -13.44
CA GLU A 142 4.68 -16.00 -12.87
C GLU A 142 5.42 -16.34 -11.58
N GLU A 143 6.73 -16.16 -11.58
CA GLU A 143 7.57 -16.45 -10.42
C GLU A 143 7.34 -15.45 -9.30
N LYS A 144 7.12 -14.16 -9.62
CA LYS A 144 6.68 -13.15 -8.65
C LYS A 144 5.38 -13.58 -7.95
N ARG A 145 4.41 -14.05 -8.75
CA ARG A 145 3.12 -14.52 -8.23
C ARG A 145 3.30 -15.76 -7.34
N ARG A 146 4.09 -16.75 -7.77
CA ARG A 146 4.35 -17.96 -6.98
C ARG A 146 4.98 -17.65 -5.62
N ILE A 147 6.02 -16.81 -5.58
CA ILE A 147 6.70 -16.43 -4.33
C ILE A 147 5.73 -15.72 -3.39
N LYS A 148 4.94 -14.78 -3.91
CA LYS A 148 3.95 -14.05 -3.11
C LYS A 148 2.86 -14.97 -2.56
N ILE A 149 2.40 -15.95 -3.35
CA ILE A 149 1.43 -16.95 -2.90
C ILE A 149 2.02 -17.82 -1.79
N SER A 150 3.25 -18.33 -1.96
CA SER A 150 3.92 -19.15 -0.94
C SER A 150 4.04 -18.39 0.38
N ARG A 151 4.55 -17.15 0.34
CA ARG A 151 4.68 -16.29 1.53
C ARG A 151 3.35 -16.00 2.19
N PHE A 152 2.31 -15.72 1.41
CA PHE A 152 0.97 -15.51 1.96
C PHE A 152 0.40 -16.78 2.61
N GLN A 153 0.64 -17.96 2.01
CA GLN A 153 0.23 -19.25 2.57
C GLN A 153 0.98 -19.56 3.87
N GLU A 154 2.29 -19.31 3.91
CA GLU A 154 3.14 -19.45 5.10
C GLU A 154 2.69 -18.48 6.22
N GLU A 155 2.46 -17.21 5.90
CA GLU A 155 1.94 -16.24 6.88
C GLU A 155 0.58 -16.67 7.43
N LYS A 156 -0.31 -17.17 6.57
CA LYS A 156 -1.64 -17.67 6.98
C LYS A 156 -1.53 -18.89 7.88
N SER A 157 -0.68 -19.86 7.55
CA SER A 157 -0.50 -21.07 8.37
C SER A 157 0.14 -20.74 9.72
N LEU A 158 1.10 -19.82 9.76
CA LEU A 158 1.70 -19.31 10.99
C LEU A 158 0.67 -18.59 11.87
N LYS A 159 -0.19 -17.75 11.30
CA LYS A 159 -1.28 -17.09 12.05
C LYS A 159 -2.25 -18.10 12.67
N GLN A 160 -2.64 -19.12 11.91
CA GLN A 160 -3.51 -20.19 12.42
C GLN A 160 -2.83 -20.98 13.55
N LYS A 161 -1.55 -21.35 13.37
CA LYS A 161 -0.77 -22.05 14.38
C LYS A 161 -0.61 -21.20 15.66
N LEU A 162 -0.32 -19.92 15.52
CA LEU A 162 -0.21 -18.98 16.63
C LEU A 162 -1.52 -18.86 17.41
N GLN A 163 -2.66 -18.77 16.71
CA GLN A 163 -3.96 -18.72 17.37
C GLN A 163 -4.20 -19.98 18.20
N TYR A 164 -3.98 -21.16 17.60
CA TYR A 164 -4.12 -22.43 18.31
C TYR A 164 -3.22 -22.52 19.55
N LEU A 165 -1.92 -22.20 19.41
CA LEU A 165 -0.98 -22.24 20.52
C LEU A 165 -1.31 -21.21 21.60
N ARG A 166 -1.81 -20.03 21.22
CA ARG A 166 -2.24 -19.00 22.17
C ARG A 166 -3.43 -19.47 23.00
N ASP A 167 -4.42 -20.09 22.36
CA ASP A 167 -5.58 -20.67 23.04
C ASP A 167 -5.17 -21.83 23.97
N GLU A 168 -4.23 -22.67 23.52
CA GLU A 168 -3.69 -23.76 24.34
C GLU A 168 -2.95 -23.20 25.56
N SER A 169 -2.08 -22.19 25.37
CA SER A 169 -1.26 -21.56 26.42
C SER A 169 -2.05 -20.88 27.54
N GLN A 170 -3.33 -20.58 27.33
CA GLN A 170 -4.21 -19.97 28.34
C GLN A 170 -4.88 -21.01 29.25
N LYS A 171 -4.74 -22.30 28.96
CA LYS A 171 -5.31 -23.36 29.79
C LYS A 171 -4.50 -23.51 31.10
N ALA A 172 -5.16 -23.97 32.16
CA ALA A 172 -4.56 -24.04 33.50
C ALA A 172 -3.41 -25.06 33.63
N ASN A 173 -3.35 -26.07 32.76
CA ASN A 173 -2.36 -27.16 32.79
C ASN A 173 -1.50 -27.16 31.52
N VAL A 174 -0.88 -26.02 31.22
CA VAL A 174 0.00 -25.88 30.06
C VAL A 174 1.39 -26.37 30.40
N ASP A 175 1.95 -27.19 29.51
CA ASP A 175 3.33 -27.62 29.56
C ASP A 175 4.28 -26.53 29.02
N ASP A 176 5.53 -26.56 29.49
CA ASP A 176 6.55 -25.61 29.05
C ASP A 176 6.82 -25.73 27.53
N GLU A 177 6.66 -26.94 26.97
CA GLU A 177 6.83 -27.20 25.54
C GLU A 177 5.80 -26.44 24.67
N THR A 178 4.54 -26.35 25.10
CA THR A 178 3.54 -25.52 24.40
C THR A 178 3.91 -24.05 24.44
N ILE A 179 4.45 -23.55 25.56
CA ILE A 179 4.91 -22.16 25.69
C ILE A 179 6.12 -21.92 24.78
N ARG A 180 7.09 -22.84 24.78
CA ARG A 180 8.29 -22.77 23.92
C ARG A 180 7.89 -22.77 22.45
N SER A 181 7.02 -23.69 22.04
CA SER A 181 6.53 -23.75 20.66
C SER A 181 5.72 -22.51 20.25
N LEU A 182 4.99 -21.87 21.17
CA LEU A 182 4.33 -20.58 20.95
C LEU A 182 5.35 -19.49 20.64
N TYR A 183 6.39 -19.33 21.46
CA TYR A 183 7.41 -18.30 21.23
C TYR A 183 8.20 -18.55 19.95
N LEU A 184 8.55 -19.79 19.64
CA LEU A 184 9.21 -20.13 18.37
C LEU A 184 8.32 -19.83 17.15
N ALA A 185 7.00 -20.11 17.25
CA ALA A 185 6.04 -19.73 16.21
C ALA A 185 5.91 -18.20 16.08
N GLU A 186 5.98 -17.46 17.19
CA GLU A 186 5.93 -15.99 17.19
C GLU A 186 7.18 -15.41 16.50
N ILE A 187 8.36 -15.95 16.82
CA ILE A 187 9.62 -15.60 16.16
C ILE A 187 9.53 -15.86 14.65
N ALA A 188 9.07 -17.05 14.22
CA ALA A 188 8.93 -17.39 12.81
C ALA A 188 7.94 -16.47 12.05
N PHE A 189 6.85 -16.07 12.72
CA PHE A 189 5.93 -15.07 12.19
C PHE A 189 6.59 -13.70 12.03
N LEU A 190 7.35 -13.26 13.04
CA LEU A 190 8.08 -12.00 13.01
C LEU A 190 9.21 -11.99 11.97
N VAL A 191 9.83 -13.12 11.64
CA VAL A 191 10.80 -13.25 10.53
C VAL A 191 10.12 -12.92 9.19
N ASN A 192 8.97 -13.53 8.91
CA ASN A 192 8.20 -13.24 7.69
C ASN A 192 7.80 -11.76 7.61
N LYS A 193 7.40 -11.20 8.75
CA LYS A 193 7.05 -9.79 8.87
C LYS A 193 8.26 -8.88 8.64
N ALA A 194 9.41 -9.18 9.25
CA ALA A 194 10.64 -8.40 9.11
C ALA A 194 11.09 -8.30 7.65
N PHE A 195 11.09 -9.40 6.88
CA PHE A 195 11.42 -9.33 5.44
C PHE A 195 10.43 -8.47 4.65
N SER A 196 9.14 -8.57 4.96
CA SER A 196 8.10 -7.75 4.33
C SER A 196 8.30 -6.27 4.63
N SER A 197 8.61 -5.95 5.89
CA SER A 197 8.90 -4.59 6.34
C SER A 197 10.20 -4.06 5.73
N LEU A 198 11.26 -4.86 5.60
CA LEU A 198 12.51 -4.49 4.92
C LEU A 198 12.30 -4.18 3.42
N ASP A 199 11.50 -4.98 2.71
CA ASP A 199 11.15 -4.67 1.31
C ASP A 199 10.42 -3.32 1.23
N MET A 200 9.45 -3.09 2.13
CA MET A 200 8.69 -1.84 2.17
C MET A 200 9.54 -0.63 2.53
N ILE A 201 10.41 -0.73 3.53
CA ILE A 201 11.38 0.30 3.88
C ILE A 201 12.25 0.63 2.67
N THR A 202 12.73 -0.38 1.95
CA THR A 202 13.57 -0.18 0.75
C THR A 202 12.81 0.59 -0.34
N GLN A 203 11.53 0.26 -0.59
CA GLN A 203 10.68 1.03 -1.53
C GLN A 203 10.47 2.47 -1.06
N GLU A 204 10.17 2.67 0.22
CA GLU A 204 9.91 3.99 0.77
C GLU A 204 11.17 4.88 0.72
N LEU A 205 12.34 4.34 1.07
CA LEU A 205 13.61 5.05 0.96
C LEU A 205 13.95 5.42 -0.49
N GLU A 206 13.69 4.54 -1.44
CA GLU A 206 13.85 4.83 -2.87
C GLU A 206 12.95 6.01 -3.28
N ILE A 207 11.67 5.98 -2.92
CA ILE A 207 10.72 7.06 -3.21
C ILE A 207 11.14 8.38 -2.54
N LEU A 208 11.50 8.36 -1.26
CA LEU A 208 11.98 9.55 -0.54
C LEU A 208 13.25 10.13 -1.17
N SER A 209 14.15 9.26 -1.63
CA SER A 209 15.34 9.70 -2.35
C SER A 209 14.97 10.40 -3.66
N GLN A 210 14.04 9.84 -4.45
CA GLN A 210 13.58 10.43 -5.70
C GLN A 210 12.85 11.77 -5.46
N MET A 211 12.02 11.87 -4.43
CA MET A 211 11.32 13.09 -4.04
C MET A 211 12.28 14.23 -3.66
N ARG A 212 13.43 13.93 -3.03
CA ARG A 212 14.45 14.94 -2.71
C ARG A 212 15.17 15.47 -3.95
N HIS A 213 15.30 14.66 -4.99
CA HIS A 213 15.97 15.05 -6.25
C HIS A 213 15.00 15.62 -7.29
N ALA A 214 13.70 15.38 -7.14
CA ALA A 214 12.67 16.04 -7.93
C ALA A 214 12.61 17.52 -7.50
N GLU A 215 13.13 18.42 -8.35
CA GLU A 215 12.84 19.85 -8.17
C GLU A 215 11.32 20.05 -8.14
N PRO A 216 10.78 20.94 -7.27
CA PRO A 216 9.39 21.31 -7.37
C PRO A 216 9.15 21.77 -8.79
N VAL A 217 8.20 21.13 -9.49
CA VAL A 217 7.75 21.56 -10.81
C VAL A 217 7.29 23.01 -10.63
N LYS A 218 8.17 23.97 -10.91
CA LYS A 218 7.78 25.36 -11.03
C LYS A 218 6.71 25.32 -12.11
N PRO A 219 5.48 25.77 -11.85
CA PRO A 219 4.50 25.88 -12.90
C PRO A 219 5.14 26.81 -13.94
N GLY A 220 5.59 26.20 -15.04
CA GLY A 220 6.01 26.97 -16.20
C GLY A 220 4.84 27.86 -16.60
N PRO A 221 5.10 29.03 -17.19
CA PRO A 221 4.02 29.82 -17.76
C PRO A 221 3.16 28.88 -18.62
N PRO A 222 1.82 28.90 -18.47
CA PRO A 222 0.96 28.04 -19.26
C PRO A 222 1.32 28.21 -20.73
N PRO A 223 1.40 27.10 -21.52
CA PRO A 223 1.69 27.22 -22.93
C PRO A 223 0.72 28.23 -23.55
N PRO A 224 1.20 29.16 -24.41
CA PRO A 224 0.37 30.21 -24.95
C PRO A 224 -0.86 29.59 -25.60
N ASP A 225 -2.03 29.93 -25.09
CA ASP A 225 -3.30 29.43 -25.60
C ASP A 225 -3.48 29.93 -27.05
N GLN A 226 -3.24 29.04 -28.00
CA GLN A 226 -3.31 29.34 -29.44
C GLN A 226 -4.73 29.74 -29.89
N ARG A 227 -5.73 29.61 -29.03
CA ARG A 227 -7.12 30.01 -29.32
C ARG A 227 -7.38 31.50 -29.05
N PHE A 228 -6.45 32.22 -28.40
CA PHE A 228 -6.57 33.65 -28.16
C PHE A 228 -5.53 34.43 -28.98
N PRO A 229 -5.95 35.28 -29.94
CA PRO A 229 -5.02 36.17 -30.62
C PRO A 229 -4.38 37.12 -29.60
N ALA A 230 -3.04 37.26 -29.69
CA ALA A 230 -2.24 38.09 -28.80
C ALA A 230 -2.85 39.49 -28.66
N ARG A 231 -3.33 39.80 -27.45
CA ARG A 231 -3.86 41.13 -27.12
C ARG A 231 -2.67 42.08 -26.98
N PRO A 232 -2.62 43.21 -27.71
CA PRO A 232 -1.54 44.18 -27.53
C PRO A 232 -1.58 44.74 -26.11
N GLU A 233 -0.41 44.74 -25.46
CA GLU A 233 -0.10 45.28 -24.13
C GLU A 233 -0.18 46.83 -24.12
N SER A 234 -1.35 47.37 -24.45
CA SER A 234 -1.64 48.78 -24.25
C SER A 234 -2.94 48.87 -23.49
N TYR A 235 -2.82 48.89 -22.16
CA TYR A 235 -3.95 49.10 -21.26
C TYR A 235 -4.54 50.49 -21.53
N SER A 236 -5.68 50.51 -22.20
CA SER A 236 -6.51 51.70 -22.38
C SER A 236 -7.71 51.58 -21.44
N GLU A 237 -7.80 52.46 -20.45
CA GLU A 237 -8.94 52.58 -19.53
C GLU A 237 -10.24 53.04 -20.24
N ARG A 238 -10.16 53.45 -21.51
CA ARG A 238 -11.31 53.87 -22.31
C ARG A 238 -12.00 52.65 -22.92
N LEU A 239 -13.31 52.55 -22.69
CA LEU A 239 -14.19 51.52 -23.30
C LEU A 239 -14.23 51.61 -24.84
N ASP A 240 -13.94 52.79 -25.40
CA ASP A 240 -13.90 53.10 -26.85
C ASP A 240 -12.53 52.81 -27.49
N GLY A 241 -11.87 51.73 -27.09
CA GLY A 241 -10.56 51.37 -27.64
C GLY A 241 -10.61 50.98 -29.13
N PRO A 242 -9.50 51.09 -29.87
CA PRO A 242 -9.46 50.80 -31.31
C PRO A 242 -9.92 49.37 -31.66
N ALA A 243 -9.78 48.42 -30.73
CA ALA A 243 -10.29 47.06 -30.89
C ALA A 243 -11.83 46.95 -30.84
N ALA A 244 -12.52 47.82 -30.09
CA ALA A 244 -13.99 47.86 -30.06
C ALA A 244 -14.58 48.49 -31.33
N MET A 245 -13.80 49.35 -32.01
CA MET A 245 -14.18 50.01 -33.25
C MET A 245 -13.96 49.14 -34.51
N ALA A 246 -13.22 48.04 -34.40
CA ALA A 246 -12.93 47.16 -35.54
C ALA A 246 -14.09 46.20 -35.88
N GLY A 247 -15.01 45.94 -34.94
CA GLY A 247 -16.12 44.97 -35.10
C GLY A 247 -17.45 45.56 -35.57
N LEU A 248 -17.63 46.89 -35.53
CA LEU A 248 -18.86 47.56 -35.98
C LEU A 248 -18.60 48.32 -37.28
N ALA A 249 -18.85 47.64 -38.39
CA ALA A 249 -18.74 48.22 -39.71
C ALA A 249 -19.59 49.51 -39.87
N LYS A 250 -18.94 50.56 -40.40
CA LYS A 250 -19.50 51.61 -41.27
C LYS A 250 -20.43 52.71 -40.71
N ARG A 251 -20.66 52.85 -39.39
CA ARG A 251 -21.37 54.05 -38.87
C ARG A 251 -20.82 54.47 -37.51
N GLY A 252 -19.75 55.27 -37.58
CA GLY A 252 -18.83 55.55 -36.48
C GLY A 252 -19.27 56.64 -35.50
N GLY A 253 -18.80 56.48 -34.26
CA GLY A 253 -18.85 57.46 -33.18
C GLY A 253 -18.52 56.80 -31.83
N PRO A 254 -17.93 57.53 -30.86
CA PRO A 254 -17.74 57.05 -29.50
C PRO A 254 -19.06 56.61 -28.86
N LEU A 255 -19.05 55.54 -28.04
CA LEU A 255 -20.26 55.00 -27.40
C LEU A 255 -20.80 55.95 -26.31
N LEU A 256 -19.91 56.76 -25.72
CA LEU A 256 -20.22 57.72 -24.66
C LEU A 256 -19.85 59.15 -25.09
N SER A 257 -20.65 60.12 -24.66
CA SER A 257 -20.22 61.53 -24.71
C SER A 257 -19.08 61.78 -23.69
N PRO A 258 -18.30 62.87 -23.84
CA PRO A 258 -17.26 63.24 -22.85
C PRO A 258 -17.80 63.44 -21.42
N SER A 259 -19.11 63.66 -21.30
CA SER A 259 -19.84 63.78 -20.03
C SER A 259 -20.50 62.46 -19.56
N GLY A 260 -20.16 61.32 -20.18
CA GLY A 260 -20.59 59.98 -19.76
C GLY A 260 -22.01 59.56 -20.18
N LYS A 261 -22.67 60.27 -21.11
CA LYS A 261 -24.02 59.88 -21.57
C LYS A 261 -23.94 58.87 -22.72
N PRO A 262 -24.68 57.75 -22.70
CA PRO A 262 -24.71 56.79 -23.80
C PRO A 262 -25.34 57.42 -25.04
N LEU A 263 -24.61 57.43 -26.15
CA LEU A 263 -25.06 58.01 -27.42
C LEU A 263 -25.72 57.00 -28.35
N GLN A 264 -25.59 55.70 -28.04
CA GLN A 264 -26.14 54.62 -28.85
C GLN A 264 -27.22 53.85 -28.06
N PRO A 265 -28.38 53.55 -28.67
CA PRO A 265 -29.40 52.72 -28.03
C PRO A 265 -28.89 51.28 -27.90
N PHE A 266 -28.93 50.71 -26.69
CA PHE A 266 -28.62 49.31 -26.42
C PHE A 266 -29.88 48.51 -26.10
N THR A 267 -30.00 47.29 -26.62
CA THR A 267 -31.09 46.37 -26.33
C THR A 267 -30.68 45.40 -25.22
N LEU A 268 -31.41 45.40 -24.11
CA LEU A 268 -31.24 44.43 -23.03
C LEU A 268 -31.75 43.07 -23.51
N THR A 269 -30.87 42.22 -24.02
CA THR A 269 -31.21 40.83 -24.38
C THR A 269 -30.57 39.84 -23.40
N ASP A 270 -31.22 38.68 -23.27
CA ASP A 270 -31.01 37.53 -22.37
C ASP A 270 -29.61 36.86 -22.41
N LYS A 271 -28.60 37.52 -22.98
CA LYS A 271 -27.25 36.95 -23.08
C LYS A 271 -26.58 36.79 -21.72
N ARG A 272 -26.94 37.65 -20.75
CA ARG A 272 -26.40 37.60 -19.38
C ARG A 272 -26.92 36.40 -18.59
N THR A 273 -28.16 35.97 -18.81
CA THR A 273 -28.73 34.77 -18.19
C THR A 273 -28.13 33.50 -18.79
N GLN A 274 -27.91 33.46 -20.11
CA GLN A 274 -27.20 32.36 -20.78
C GLN A 274 -25.75 32.18 -20.30
N LEU A 275 -24.98 33.27 -20.15
CA LEU A 275 -23.61 33.17 -19.61
C LEU A 275 -23.61 32.67 -18.16
N ARG A 276 -24.58 33.08 -17.34
CA ARG A 276 -24.71 32.63 -15.94
C ARG A 276 -24.96 31.12 -15.82
N GLN A 277 -25.64 30.51 -16.79
CA GLN A 277 -25.87 29.06 -16.83
C GLN A 277 -24.60 28.26 -17.20
N GLY A 278 -23.56 28.91 -17.74
CA GLY A 278 -22.32 28.26 -18.16
C GLY A 278 -21.27 28.06 -17.06
N VAL A 279 -21.38 28.75 -15.91
CA VAL A 279 -20.24 28.94 -15.00
C VAL A 279 -20.20 27.99 -13.77
N PHE A 280 -21.14 27.06 -13.65
CA PHE A 280 -21.14 26.05 -12.58
C PHE A 280 -21.60 24.69 -13.10
N ARG A 281 -20.84 24.12 -14.04
CA ARG A 281 -21.04 22.74 -14.46
C ARG A 281 -20.26 21.80 -13.56
N ALA A 282 -20.80 20.62 -13.30
CA ALA A 282 -20.14 19.59 -12.50
C ALA A 282 -18.80 19.19 -13.18
N GLY A 283 -17.70 19.21 -12.43
CA GLY A 283 -16.32 19.09 -12.93
C GLY A 283 -15.90 17.68 -13.37
N HIS A 284 -16.83 16.82 -13.76
CA HIS A 284 -16.55 15.46 -14.23
C HIS A 284 -17.10 15.31 -15.65
N ASN A 285 -16.19 15.00 -16.58
CA ASN A 285 -16.53 14.66 -17.95
C ASN A 285 -17.14 13.25 -17.93
N LEU A 286 -18.47 13.16 -17.97
CA LEU A 286 -19.15 11.90 -18.24
C LEU A 286 -18.72 11.40 -19.63
N PRO A 287 -18.50 10.08 -19.81
CA PRO A 287 -18.33 9.51 -21.14
C PRO A 287 -19.50 9.96 -22.03
N THR A 288 -19.18 10.64 -23.14
CA THR A 288 -20.19 11.17 -24.06
C THR A 288 -20.76 10.12 -25.00
N MET A 289 -20.24 8.89 -24.94
CA MET A 289 -20.63 7.76 -25.79
C MET A 289 -21.13 6.64 -24.88
N SER A 290 -22.17 5.94 -25.34
CA SER A 290 -22.60 4.70 -24.68
C SER A 290 -21.55 3.59 -24.86
N ILE A 291 -21.58 2.57 -24.01
CA ILE A 291 -20.64 1.43 -24.08
C ILE A 291 -20.72 0.75 -25.46
N ASP A 292 -21.92 0.61 -26.00
CA ASP A 292 -22.17 0.00 -27.31
C ASP A 292 -21.57 0.85 -28.44
N GLU A 293 -21.74 2.17 -28.36
CA GLU A 293 -21.21 3.12 -29.33
C GLU A 293 -19.68 3.20 -29.29
N TYR A 294 -19.08 3.09 -28.10
CA TYR A 294 -17.64 2.98 -27.93
C TYR A 294 -17.07 1.66 -28.50
N LEU A 295 -17.76 0.53 -28.28
CA LEU A 295 -17.41 -0.77 -28.86
C LEU A 295 -17.47 -0.73 -30.40
N GLU A 296 -18.48 -0.06 -30.97
CA GLU A 296 -18.57 0.14 -32.41
C GLU A 296 -17.45 1.02 -32.97
N GLU A 297 -17.05 2.07 -32.25
CA GLU A 297 -15.89 2.89 -32.64
C GLU A 297 -14.58 2.11 -32.56
N GLU A 298 -14.36 1.32 -31.50
CA GLU A 298 -13.18 0.44 -31.38
C GLU A 298 -13.18 -0.65 -32.45
N ARG A 299 -14.34 -1.22 -32.81
CA ARG A 299 -14.47 -2.17 -33.93
C ARG A 299 -14.14 -1.52 -35.26
N ARG A 300 -14.61 -0.28 -35.48
CA ARG A 300 -14.30 0.54 -36.67
C ARG A 300 -12.81 0.91 -36.74
N ARG A 301 -12.17 1.13 -35.59
CA ARG A 301 -10.74 1.43 -35.46
C ARG A 301 -9.87 0.16 -35.49
N GLY A 302 -10.47 -1.02 -35.53
CA GLY A 302 -9.74 -2.30 -35.56
C GLY A 302 -9.06 -2.67 -34.24
N GLY A 303 -9.45 -2.05 -33.12
CA GLY A 303 -8.94 -2.35 -31.78
C GLY A 303 -9.59 -3.58 -31.13
N ILE A 304 -10.69 -4.07 -31.71
CA ILE A 304 -11.35 -5.31 -31.30
C ILE A 304 -10.80 -6.47 -32.11
N ILE A 305 -10.11 -7.39 -31.41
CA ILE A 305 -9.67 -8.67 -31.96
C ILE A 305 -10.90 -9.58 -32.09
N ASP A 306 -11.52 -9.56 -33.26
CA ASP A 306 -12.60 -10.50 -33.62
C ASP A 306 -11.93 -11.83 -34.01
N GLY A 307 -11.55 -12.62 -33.01
CA GLY A 307 -10.77 -13.85 -33.21
C GLY A 307 -9.92 -14.22 -32.01
N GLY A 308 -10.55 -14.54 -30.88
CA GLY A 308 -9.90 -15.29 -29.81
C GLY A 308 -9.37 -16.62 -30.38
N GLY A 309 -8.12 -16.95 -30.04
CA GLY A 309 -7.34 -18.03 -30.65
C GLY A 309 -8.09 -19.36 -30.83
N ASN A 310 -7.82 -20.01 -31.95
CA ASN A 310 -8.14 -21.42 -32.24
C ASN A 310 -9.63 -21.84 -32.17
N ALA A 311 -10.57 -20.98 -32.56
CA ALA A 311 -11.96 -21.42 -32.79
C ALA A 311 -12.10 -22.52 -33.88
N ASN A 312 -11.12 -22.63 -34.79
CA ASN A 312 -11.08 -23.64 -35.88
C ASN A 312 -9.95 -24.67 -35.72
N ALA A 313 -9.29 -24.76 -34.56
CA ALA A 313 -8.39 -25.88 -34.33
C ALA A 313 -9.22 -27.14 -34.14
N PRO A 314 -8.95 -28.24 -34.87
CA PRO A 314 -9.62 -29.50 -34.61
C PRO A 314 -9.38 -29.86 -33.15
N GLN A 315 -10.45 -29.87 -32.36
CA GLN A 315 -10.43 -30.46 -31.02
C GLN A 315 -10.02 -31.93 -31.23
N PRO A 316 -8.94 -32.42 -30.60
CA PRO A 316 -8.64 -33.84 -30.66
C PRO A 316 -9.86 -34.59 -30.12
N GLU A 317 -10.46 -35.44 -30.93
CA GLU A 317 -11.55 -36.31 -30.48
C GLU A 317 -11.01 -37.13 -29.31
N PRO A 318 -11.67 -37.10 -28.13
CA PRO A 318 -11.24 -37.90 -26.99
C PRO A 318 -11.30 -39.38 -27.39
N ASP A 319 -10.20 -40.08 -27.17
CA ASP A 319 -10.07 -41.51 -27.46
C ASP A 319 -11.00 -42.30 -26.52
N GLU A 320 -12.15 -42.74 -27.02
CA GLU A 320 -13.20 -43.42 -26.24
C GLU A 320 -12.71 -44.74 -25.60
N ASP A 321 -11.59 -45.30 -26.07
CA ASP A 321 -10.98 -46.52 -25.54
C ASP A 321 -10.08 -46.28 -24.32
N ASN A 322 -9.80 -45.02 -23.96
CA ASN A 322 -8.99 -44.66 -22.79
C ASN A 322 -9.88 -44.37 -21.56
N MET A 323 -10.22 -45.42 -20.79
CA MET A 323 -11.05 -45.32 -19.58
C MET A 323 -10.58 -44.25 -18.58
N GLU A 324 -9.26 -44.02 -18.47
CA GLU A 324 -8.69 -43.05 -17.55
C GLU A 324 -9.06 -41.59 -17.89
N GLN A 325 -9.17 -41.27 -19.19
CA GLN A 325 -9.56 -39.94 -19.65
C GLN A 325 -11.06 -39.70 -19.47
N VAL A 326 -11.87 -40.74 -19.68
CA VAL A 326 -13.33 -40.69 -19.50
C VAL A 326 -13.67 -40.48 -18.02
N ASP A 327 -13.00 -41.18 -17.11
CA ASP A 327 -13.19 -41.01 -15.68
C ASP A 327 -12.75 -39.62 -15.20
N ALA A 328 -11.62 -39.11 -15.68
CA ALA A 328 -11.14 -37.77 -15.34
C ALA A 328 -12.09 -36.66 -15.82
N ALA A 329 -12.63 -36.80 -17.03
CA ALA A 329 -13.62 -35.87 -17.56
C ALA A 329 -14.92 -35.88 -16.73
N THR A 330 -15.35 -37.07 -16.29
CA THR A 330 -16.55 -37.24 -15.46
C THR A 330 -16.35 -36.64 -14.06
N MET A 331 -15.19 -36.84 -13.44
CA MET A 331 -14.82 -36.24 -12.15
C MET A 331 -14.82 -34.70 -12.24
N LYS A 332 -14.19 -34.15 -13.28
CA LYS A 332 -14.13 -32.70 -13.51
C LYS A 332 -15.51 -32.07 -13.73
N ALA A 333 -16.40 -32.77 -14.44
CA ALA A 333 -17.78 -32.31 -14.62
C ALA A 333 -18.54 -32.25 -13.28
N ARG A 334 -18.37 -33.27 -12.42
CA ARG A 334 -18.97 -33.28 -11.07
C ARG A 334 -18.43 -32.16 -10.18
N GLU A 335 -17.12 -31.94 -10.18
CA GLU A 335 -16.49 -30.84 -9.44
C GLU A 335 -17.01 -29.47 -9.89
N TRP A 336 -17.26 -29.32 -11.19
CA TRP A 336 -17.81 -28.09 -11.75
C TRP A 336 -19.26 -27.87 -11.34
N ASP A 337 -20.09 -28.92 -11.36
CA ASP A 337 -21.48 -28.84 -10.90
C ASP A 337 -21.55 -28.49 -9.40
N GLU A 338 -20.71 -29.12 -8.57
CA GLU A 338 -20.63 -28.86 -7.12
C GLU A 338 -20.18 -27.42 -6.84
N PHE A 339 -19.24 -26.89 -7.63
CA PHE A 339 -18.83 -25.49 -7.57
C PHE A 339 -19.95 -24.52 -7.96
N VAL A 340 -20.70 -24.80 -9.04
CA VAL A 340 -21.81 -23.96 -9.49
C VAL A 340 -22.95 -23.96 -8.48
N GLU A 341 -23.24 -25.10 -7.87
CA GLU A 341 -24.25 -25.24 -6.81
C GLU A 341 -23.84 -24.47 -5.54
N ALA A 342 -22.57 -24.53 -5.15
CA ALA A 342 -22.02 -23.76 -4.03
C ALA A 342 -21.97 -22.24 -4.29
N ASN A 343 -21.98 -21.80 -5.55
CA ASN A 343 -21.85 -20.39 -5.94
C ASN A 343 -23.04 -19.93 -6.82
N PRO A 344 -24.26 -19.84 -6.25
CA PRO A 344 -25.43 -19.44 -7.00
C PRO A 344 -25.28 -18.00 -7.51
N LYS A 345 -25.59 -17.80 -8.79
CA LYS A 345 -25.57 -16.48 -9.44
C LYS A 345 -26.47 -15.52 -8.65
N GLY A 346 -25.88 -14.43 -8.14
CA GLY A 346 -26.60 -13.40 -7.38
C GLY A 346 -26.38 -13.41 -5.87
N ALA A 347 -25.60 -14.36 -5.32
CA ALA A 347 -25.30 -14.43 -3.88
C ALA A 347 -24.62 -13.16 -3.30
N GLY A 348 -23.97 -12.34 -4.13
CA GLY A 348 -23.22 -11.16 -3.70
C GLY A 348 -23.97 -9.81 -3.73
N ASN A 349 -25.19 -9.74 -4.28
CA ASN A 349 -25.91 -8.45 -4.44
C ASN A 349 -27.36 -8.53 -3.97
N THR A 350 -27.57 -8.84 -2.69
CA THR A 350 -28.90 -8.85 -2.05
C THR A 350 -29.15 -7.63 -1.16
N LEU A 351 -28.14 -6.79 -0.90
CA LEU A 351 -28.25 -5.63 -0.01
C LEU A 351 -28.84 -4.36 -0.68
N ASN A 352 -28.98 -4.35 -2.01
CA ASN A 352 -29.52 -3.22 -2.79
C ASN A 352 -30.85 -3.56 -3.48
N ARG A 353 -31.77 -4.22 -2.77
CA ARG A 353 -33.19 -4.26 -3.15
C ARG A 353 -33.98 -3.37 -2.19
N GLY A 354 -33.99 -2.06 -2.53
CA GLY A 354 -34.96 -1.09 -2.03
C GLY A 354 -36.26 -1.14 -2.81
#